data_AF-A0A654FXC2-F1
#
_entry.id   AF-A0A654FXC2-F1
#
_cell.length_a   1.000
_cell.length_b   1.000
_cell.length_c   1.000
_cell.angle_alpha   90.00
_cell.angle_beta   90.00
_cell.angle_gamma   90.00
#
_symmetry.space_group_name_H-M   'P 1'
#
loop_
_entity.id
_entity.type
_entity.pdbx_description
1 polymer ?
#
loop_
_entity_poly.entity_id
_entity_poly.type
_entity_poly.pdbx_seq_one_letter_code
_entity_poly.pdbx_strand_id
1 'polypeptide(L)'
;MAVFKTLSFLFVLSIVIYQSVAVTDVNSSFSFNGFVKAPSFDNNVALFGDSKLVHGGPSIQLTDSVSRSEGRVIYKKPIRLFQGKERNFSGSFSTSFSFSMSDEIGSVLAFIMVPRGLDLRLFGRKGNNSSSGLGFLLKHKVVAVEFGISKRGNHVGILVGRPESGKVRKLSSFGHHFNEEKRLNCWIDYEASSKRIEVRLSLSAALKPVDPFVSYSVDLAKLWKDGKFMVGLTSANGNTSKPVYLHSWSFKLRHPSMRIHSQPLDPNDVSKTVKEGEKTVEVKGKGKCIWRILGALVLGAVCGTLGAMFALYLWTICGNRQSMAIVPEECADEKADILVTKADVVVEEEVKK
;
A
#
# COMPACT_ATOMS: atom_id res chain seq x y z
N MET A 1 -39.13 11.03 -17.61
CA MET A 1 -37.65 11.06 -17.72
C MET A 1 -36.95 11.80 -16.57
N ALA A 2 -37.25 13.08 -16.27
CA ALA A 2 -36.46 13.87 -15.30
C ALA A 2 -36.24 13.22 -13.93
N VAL A 3 -37.29 12.64 -13.32
CA VAL A 3 -37.23 11.99 -12.00
C VAL A 3 -36.23 10.82 -11.93
N PHE A 4 -36.06 10.07 -13.02
CA PHE A 4 -35.05 9.00 -13.09
C PHE A 4 -33.62 9.56 -13.08
N LYS A 5 -33.39 10.72 -13.69
CA LYS A 5 -32.07 11.39 -13.67
C LYS A 5 -31.74 11.93 -12.28
N THR A 6 -32.72 12.48 -11.54
CA THR A 6 -32.49 12.99 -10.19
C THR A 6 -32.29 11.86 -9.16
N LEU A 7 -33.05 10.75 -9.23
CA LEU A 7 -32.78 9.57 -8.39
C LEU A 7 -31.39 8.98 -8.65
N SER A 8 -31.00 8.84 -9.92
CA SER A 8 -29.66 8.34 -10.30
C SER A 8 -28.54 9.24 -9.74
N PHE A 9 -28.68 10.56 -9.87
CA PHE A 9 -27.71 11.51 -9.31
C PHE A 9 -27.61 11.41 -7.78
N LEU A 10 -28.73 11.32 -7.07
CA LEU A 10 -28.75 11.16 -5.60
C LEU A 10 -28.13 9.82 -5.15
N PHE A 11 -28.33 8.74 -5.92
CA PHE A 11 -27.72 7.44 -5.65
C PHE A 11 -26.19 7.48 -5.85
N VAL A 12 -25.70 8.09 -6.93
CA VAL A 12 -24.25 8.31 -7.13
C VAL A 12 -23.66 9.18 -6.02
N LEU A 13 -24.34 10.26 -5.64
CA LEU A 13 -23.91 11.14 -4.55
C LEU A 13 -23.85 10.39 -3.21
N SER A 14 -24.82 9.52 -2.91
CA SER A 14 -24.83 8.72 -1.69
C SER A 14 -23.67 7.70 -1.65
N ILE A 15 -23.30 7.11 -2.79
CA ILE A 15 -22.12 6.23 -2.91
C ILE A 15 -20.82 7.02 -2.69
N VAL A 16 -20.68 8.22 -3.28
CA VAL A 16 -19.50 9.08 -3.08
C VAL A 16 -19.35 9.50 -1.61
N ILE A 17 -20.46 9.88 -0.96
CA ILE A 17 -20.48 10.19 0.48
C ILE A 17 -20.16 8.94 1.31
N TYR A 18 -20.72 7.77 0.97
CA TYR A 18 -20.43 6.53 1.68
C TYR A 18 -18.96 6.13 1.57
N GLN A 19 -18.34 6.24 0.39
CA GLN A 19 -16.90 5.99 0.22
C GLN A 19 -16.05 6.99 1.01
N SER A 20 -16.40 8.27 1.08
CA SER A 20 -15.65 9.26 1.86
C SER A 20 -15.73 9.01 3.37
N VAL A 21 -16.86 8.51 3.86
CA VAL A 21 -17.06 8.11 5.27
C VAL A 21 -16.46 6.72 5.57
N ALA A 22 -16.36 5.83 4.58
CA ALA A 22 -15.78 4.50 4.71
C ALA A 22 -14.23 4.50 4.78
N VAL A 23 -13.57 5.65 4.66
CA VAL A 23 -12.13 5.81 4.94
C VAL A 23 -11.87 5.69 6.44
N THR A 24 -11.97 4.46 6.95
CA THR A 24 -11.28 4.06 8.18
C THR A 24 -9.78 4.27 7.96
N ASP A 25 -9.10 4.91 8.91
CA ASP A 25 -7.65 5.18 8.81
C ASP A 25 -6.89 3.88 9.14
N VAL A 26 -6.92 2.94 8.19
CA VAL A 26 -6.30 1.62 8.31
C VAL A 26 -4.81 1.80 8.55
N ASN A 27 -4.34 1.29 9.70
CA ASN A 27 -2.95 1.33 10.12
C ASN A 27 -2.00 1.06 8.94
N SER A 28 -1.08 1.98 8.67
CA SER A 28 -0.23 1.90 7.48
C SER A 28 0.61 0.62 7.50
N SER A 29 0.35 -0.25 6.53
CA SER A 29 1.06 -1.53 6.37
C SER A 29 1.18 -1.95 4.92
N PHE A 30 2.28 -2.63 4.59
CA PHE A 30 2.53 -3.30 3.33
C PHE A 30 3.40 -4.53 3.54
N SER A 31 3.41 -5.45 2.58
CA SER A 31 4.33 -6.59 2.56
C SER A 31 4.64 -6.98 1.13
N PHE A 32 5.93 -7.13 0.83
CA PHE A 32 6.46 -7.58 -0.45
C PHE A 32 7.33 -8.81 -0.16
N ASN A 33 6.78 -10.00 -0.38
CA ASN A 33 7.53 -11.25 -0.28
C ASN A 33 8.07 -11.59 -1.68
N GLY A 34 9.10 -10.87 -2.08
CA GLY A 34 9.48 -10.69 -3.47
C GLY A 34 8.81 -9.47 -4.12
N PHE A 35 9.40 -9.00 -5.23
CA PHE A 35 9.03 -7.74 -5.91
C PHE A 35 8.58 -7.91 -7.37
N VAL A 36 8.23 -9.14 -7.78
CA VAL A 36 7.56 -9.42 -9.08
C VAL A 36 6.32 -8.53 -9.22
N LYS A 37 6.00 -8.11 -10.46
CA LYS A 37 4.98 -7.11 -10.87
C LYS A 37 3.57 -7.26 -10.23
N ALA A 38 3.46 -7.01 -8.93
CA ALA A 38 2.19 -6.85 -8.24
C ALA A 38 1.63 -5.45 -8.53
N PRO A 39 0.35 -5.29 -8.89
CA PRO A 39 -0.23 -3.96 -9.18
C PRO A 39 -0.13 -2.94 -8.03
N SER A 40 0.15 -3.39 -6.80
CA SER A 40 0.40 -2.56 -5.63
C SER A 40 1.83 -2.02 -5.52
N PHE A 41 2.82 -2.68 -6.15
CA PHE A 41 4.24 -2.33 -6.08
C PHE A 41 4.51 -1.02 -6.83
N ASP A 42 4.32 -0.98 -8.15
CA ASP A 42 4.57 0.20 -8.99
C ASP A 42 3.80 1.44 -8.51
N ASN A 43 2.57 1.24 -8.00
CA ASN A 43 1.74 2.31 -7.47
C ASN A 43 2.27 2.93 -6.16
N ASN A 44 2.92 2.16 -5.27
CA ASN A 44 3.31 2.63 -3.94
C ASN A 44 4.83 2.67 -3.69
N VAL A 45 5.66 2.13 -4.57
CA VAL A 45 7.13 2.11 -4.45
C VAL A 45 7.77 3.04 -5.49
N ALA A 46 8.92 3.61 -5.15
CA ALA A 46 9.79 4.35 -6.07
C ALA A 46 11.23 3.82 -5.97
N LEU A 47 11.89 3.70 -7.11
CA LEU A 47 13.31 3.40 -7.25
C LEU A 47 14.03 4.69 -7.68
N PHE A 48 15.25 4.94 -7.19
CA PHE A 48 16.07 6.09 -7.57
C PHE A 48 17.56 5.74 -7.53
N GLY A 49 18.36 6.44 -8.34
CA GLY A 49 19.75 6.05 -8.57
C GLY A 49 19.80 4.76 -9.39
N ASP A 50 20.79 3.91 -9.13
CA ASP A 50 21.05 2.71 -9.93
C ASP A 50 20.12 1.53 -9.59
N SER A 51 19.20 1.71 -8.63
CA SER A 51 18.34 0.63 -8.14
C SER A 51 17.30 0.18 -9.17
N LYS A 52 17.26 -1.12 -9.46
CA LYS A 52 16.46 -1.73 -10.54
C LYS A 52 15.84 -3.06 -10.13
N LEU A 53 14.71 -3.43 -10.73
CA LEU A 53 14.07 -4.73 -10.54
C LEU A 53 14.73 -5.77 -11.47
N VAL A 54 15.37 -6.79 -10.91
CA VAL A 54 16.22 -7.72 -11.67
C VAL A 54 15.38 -8.59 -12.61
N HIS A 55 15.44 -8.33 -13.91
CA HIS A 55 14.66 -9.02 -14.97
C HIS A 55 13.14 -9.12 -14.70
N GLY A 56 12.57 -8.21 -13.89
CA GLY A 56 11.17 -8.29 -13.43
C GLY A 56 10.89 -9.36 -12.37
N GLY A 57 11.94 -10.00 -11.86
CA GLY A 57 11.91 -11.11 -10.91
C GLY A 57 11.76 -10.72 -9.43
N PRO A 58 12.18 -11.58 -8.49
CA PRO A 58 11.80 -11.45 -7.08
C PRO A 58 12.58 -10.40 -6.29
N SER A 59 13.74 -9.92 -6.75
CA SER A 59 14.62 -9.02 -5.99
C SER A 59 14.80 -7.65 -6.64
N ILE A 60 14.92 -6.63 -5.80
CA ILE A 60 15.41 -5.31 -6.18
C ILE A 60 16.93 -5.31 -6.00
N GLN A 61 17.66 -5.03 -7.06
CA GLN A 61 19.06 -4.66 -6.98
C GLN A 61 19.14 -3.20 -6.55
N LEU A 62 19.84 -2.89 -5.46
CA LEU A 62 19.97 -1.55 -4.91
C LEU A 62 21.23 -0.83 -5.40
N THR A 63 22.27 -1.57 -5.78
CA THR A 63 23.49 -1.05 -6.42
C THR A 63 23.87 -1.92 -7.62
N ASP A 64 24.40 -1.31 -8.68
CA ASP A 64 24.84 -2.03 -9.87
C ASP A 64 26.19 -2.72 -9.67
N SER A 65 26.58 -3.59 -10.60
CA SER A 65 27.82 -4.37 -10.54
C SER A 65 29.08 -3.55 -10.91
N VAL A 66 29.14 -2.28 -10.48
CA VAL A 66 30.22 -1.31 -10.73
C VAL A 66 30.54 -0.53 -9.45
N SER A 67 31.78 -0.09 -9.30
CA SER A 67 32.20 0.72 -8.15
C SER A 67 31.46 2.06 -8.10
N ARG A 68 31.18 2.56 -6.88
CA ARG A 68 30.56 3.87 -6.60
C ARG A 68 29.10 4.00 -7.07
N SER A 69 28.41 2.87 -7.18
CA SER A 69 26.96 2.83 -7.39
C SER A 69 26.23 3.25 -6.11
N GLU A 70 25.18 4.07 -6.27
CA GLU A 70 24.22 4.41 -5.20
C GLU A 70 22.78 4.23 -5.70
N GLY A 71 21.94 3.57 -4.92
CA GLY A 71 20.52 3.40 -5.25
C GLY A 71 19.63 3.18 -4.04
N ARG A 72 18.33 3.40 -4.22
CA ARG A 72 17.35 3.46 -3.11
C ARG A 72 15.93 3.12 -3.53
N VAL A 73 15.25 2.39 -2.65
CA VAL A 73 13.83 2.04 -2.73
C VAL A 73 13.05 2.78 -1.64
N ILE A 74 11.97 3.47 -2.01
CA ILE A 74 11.16 4.28 -1.09
C ILE A 74 9.68 3.89 -1.21
N TYR A 75 8.98 3.78 -0.08
CA TYR A 75 7.52 3.67 -0.03
C TYR A 75 6.90 5.08 -0.12
N LYS A 76 6.26 5.40 -1.25
CA LYS A 76 5.78 6.73 -1.65
C LYS A 76 4.66 7.28 -0.75
N LYS A 77 3.85 6.41 -0.14
CA LYS A 77 2.67 6.81 0.66
C LYS A 77 3.09 7.19 2.08
N PRO A 78 2.91 8.46 2.53
CA PRO A 78 3.35 8.87 3.86
C PRO A 78 2.61 8.13 4.98
N ILE A 79 3.38 7.60 5.93
CA ILE A 79 2.91 6.94 7.14
C ILE A 79 2.61 8.01 8.20
N ARG A 80 1.48 7.86 8.90
CA ARG A 80 1.06 8.73 10.00
C ARG A 80 1.48 8.11 11.33
N LEU A 81 2.39 8.74 12.07
CA LEU A 81 2.82 8.29 13.41
C LEU A 81 1.73 8.44 14.49
N PHE A 82 0.76 9.33 14.27
CA PHE A 82 -0.27 9.68 15.23
C PHE A 82 -1.67 9.34 14.73
N GLN A 83 -2.52 8.89 15.65
CA GLN A 83 -3.96 8.71 15.47
C GLN A 83 -4.75 9.52 16.52
N GLY A 84 -5.99 9.87 16.17
CA GLY A 84 -6.85 10.74 16.98
C GLY A 84 -6.62 12.23 16.74
N LYS A 85 -7.27 13.07 17.55
CA LYS A 85 -6.97 14.51 17.65
C LYS A 85 -5.66 14.71 18.43
N GLU A 86 -5.06 15.89 18.29
CA GLU A 86 -3.99 16.45 19.16
C GLU A 86 -2.72 15.59 19.39
N ARG A 87 -2.51 14.55 18.56
CA ARG A 87 -1.44 13.53 18.67
C ARG A 87 -1.61 12.51 19.81
N ASN A 88 -2.82 12.37 20.36
CA ASN A 88 -3.08 11.61 21.59
C ASN A 88 -2.59 10.15 21.57
N PHE A 89 -2.55 9.50 20.40
CA PHE A 89 -2.06 8.12 20.25
C PHE A 89 -0.88 8.05 19.28
N SER A 90 0.33 7.86 19.81
CA SER A 90 1.53 7.55 19.02
C SER A 90 1.57 6.05 18.70
N GLY A 91 1.83 5.70 17.43
CA GLY A 91 1.87 4.31 16.97
C GLY A 91 3.25 3.66 17.10
N SER A 92 3.27 2.43 17.60
CA SER A 92 4.41 1.51 17.52
C SER A 92 4.44 0.88 16.12
N PHE A 93 5.61 0.56 15.56
CA PHE A 93 5.70 -0.14 14.29
C PHE A 93 6.70 -1.30 14.31
N SER A 94 6.53 -2.22 13.37
CA SER A 94 7.52 -3.24 13.05
C SER A 94 7.73 -3.24 11.54
N THR A 95 8.98 -3.33 11.10
CA THR A 95 9.35 -3.55 9.69
C THR A 95 10.35 -4.68 9.61
N SER A 96 10.27 -5.48 8.55
CA SER A 96 11.21 -6.57 8.30
C SER A 96 11.65 -6.59 6.86
N PHE A 97 12.88 -7.00 6.61
CA PHE A 97 13.41 -7.17 5.25
C PHE A 97 14.48 -8.24 5.21
N SER A 98 14.64 -8.84 4.03
CA SER A 98 15.67 -9.85 3.75
C SER A 98 16.56 -9.34 2.63
N PHE A 99 17.88 -9.31 2.85
CA PHE A 99 18.85 -8.75 1.91
C PHE A 99 20.10 -9.64 1.79
N SER A 100 20.86 -9.49 0.71
CA SER A 100 22.23 -9.97 0.62
C SER A 100 23.17 -8.87 0.13
N MET A 101 24.38 -8.86 0.68
CA MET A 101 25.48 -7.96 0.34
C MET A 101 26.80 -8.71 0.49
N SER A 102 27.81 -8.32 -0.26
CA SER A 102 29.17 -8.85 -0.14
C SER A 102 29.85 -8.41 1.16
N ASP A 103 30.84 -9.17 1.63
CA ASP A 103 31.74 -8.74 2.72
C ASP A 103 32.82 -7.74 2.26
N GLU A 104 32.78 -7.31 1.00
CA GLU A 104 33.72 -6.35 0.45
C GLU A 104 33.55 -4.93 1.04
N ILE A 105 34.68 -4.40 1.50
CA ILE A 105 34.79 -3.14 2.27
C ILE A 105 34.31 -1.93 1.47
N GLY A 106 33.44 -1.13 2.09
CA GLY A 106 32.79 0.04 1.47
C GLY A 106 31.32 -0.19 1.12
N SER A 107 30.84 -1.44 1.22
CA SER A 107 29.42 -1.76 1.14
C SER A 107 28.65 -1.21 2.35
N VAL A 108 27.58 -0.45 2.07
CA VAL A 108 26.66 0.10 3.07
C VAL A 108 25.22 -0.09 2.62
N LEU A 109 24.36 -0.59 3.51
CA LEU A 109 22.90 -0.61 3.37
C LEU A 109 22.30 0.11 4.57
N ALA A 110 21.27 0.94 4.38
CA ALA A 110 20.52 1.51 5.49
C ALA A 110 19.01 1.48 5.24
N PHE A 111 18.25 0.98 6.20
CA PHE A 111 16.82 1.31 6.31
C PHE A 111 16.70 2.74 6.80
N ILE A 112 15.83 3.55 6.18
CA ILE A 112 15.72 4.98 6.46
C ILE A 112 14.27 5.40 6.70
N MET A 113 14.11 6.34 7.62
CA MET A 113 12.86 7.03 7.94
C MET A 113 13.08 8.53 7.74
N VAL A 114 12.32 9.12 6.81
CA VAL A 114 12.50 10.51 6.37
C VAL A 114 11.22 11.32 6.51
N PRO A 115 11.27 12.60 6.91
CA PRO A 115 10.07 13.43 7.02
C PRO A 115 9.49 13.70 5.62
N ARG A 116 8.17 13.83 5.52
CA ARG A 116 7.46 13.98 4.22
C ARG A 116 8.00 15.11 3.33
N GLY A 117 8.54 16.17 3.93
CA GLY A 117 9.06 17.35 3.21
C GLY A 117 10.53 17.29 2.77
N LEU A 118 11.24 16.17 2.93
CA LEU A 118 12.63 16.04 2.48
C LEU A 118 12.68 15.65 0.99
N ASP A 119 13.36 16.45 0.15
CA ASP A 119 13.53 16.12 -1.26
C ASP A 119 14.51 14.95 -1.46
N LEU A 120 13.92 13.79 -1.79
CA LEU A 120 14.61 12.53 -2.01
C LEU A 120 15.47 12.52 -3.30
N ARG A 121 15.31 13.51 -4.18
CA ARG A 121 16.09 13.67 -5.42
C ARG A 121 17.49 14.25 -5.14
N LEU A 122 17.68 14.91 -4.00
CA LEU A 122 18.98 15.48 -3.60
C LEU A 122 19.96 14.44 -3.03
N PHE A 123 19.48 13.25 -2.64
CA PHE A 123 20.35 12.18 -2.13
C PHE A 123 21.26 11.64 -3.24
N GLY A 124 22.56 11.48 -2.94
CA GLY A 124 23.57 10.98 -3.88
C GLY A 124 24.06 12.02 -4.90
N ARG A 125 23.57 13.27 -4.89
CA ARG A 125 24.06 14.30 -5.81
C ARG A 125 25.50 14.70 -5.49
N LYS A 126 26.43 14.24 -6.33
CA LYS A 126 27.84 14.65 -6.39
C LYS A 126 27.92 16.19 -6.41
N GLY A 127 28.63 16.78 -5.44
CA GLY A 127 28.70 18.22 -5.21
C GLY A 127 27.99 18.71 -3.94
N ASN A 128 27.15 17.90 -3.30
CA ASN A 128 26.75 18.15 -1.91
C ASN A 128 27.94 17.89 -0.97
N ASN A 129 28.09 18.65 0.12
CA ASN A 129 29.21 18.56 1.08
C ASN A 129 29.16 17.29 1.98
N SER A 130 28.67 16.15 1.48
CA SER A 130 28.56 14.86 2.17
C SER A 130 29.17 13.76 1.31
N SER A 131 29.95 12.87 1.92
CA SER A 131 30.69 11.80 1.24
C SER A 131 29.85 10.60 0.79
N SER A 132 28.57 10.53 1.17
CA SER A 132 27.62 9.49 0.77
C SER A 132 26.16 9.97 0.89
N GLY A 133 25.22 9.27 0.26
CA GLY A 133 23.78 9.49 0.44
C GLY A 133 23.31 9.43 1.90
N LEU A 134 23.86 8.53 2.71
CA LEU A 134 23.56 8.44 4.16
C LEU A 134 24.14 9.63 4.94
N GLY A 135 25.37 10.06 4.61
CA GLY A 135 25.98 11.27 5.18
C GLY A 135 25.30 12.58 4.74
N PHE A 136 24.42 12.55 3.73
CA PHE A 136 23.46 13.63 3.47
C PHE A 136 22.23 13.52 4.37
N LEU A 137 21.64 12.33 4.47
CA LEU A 137 20.45 12.07 5.29
C LEU A 137 20.62 12.47 6.76
N LEU A 138 21.75 12.13 7.40
CA LEU A 138 22.03 12.47 8.80
C LEU A 138 22.13 14.00 9.06
N LYS A 139 22.34 14.80 8.00
CA LYS A 139 22.21 16.26 8.04
C LYS A 139 20.74 16.73 7.96
N HIS A 140 19.76 15.88 8.20
CA HIS A 140 18.34 16.21 8.37
C HIS A 140 17.75 15.45 9.56
N LYS A 141 16.54 15.80 9.99
CA LYS A 141 15.82 15.06 11.05
C LYS A 141 15.32 13.72 10.51
N VAL A 142 16.19 12.72 10.50
CA VAL A 142 15.93 11.37 10.01
C VAL A 142 16.21 10.35 11.11
N VAL A 143 15.76 9.12 10.90
CA VAL A 143 16.30 7.94 11.61
C VAL A 143 16.76 6.93 10.57
N ALA A 144 17.89 6.29 10.81
CA ALA A 144 18.43 5.25 9.97
C ALA A 144 18.84 4.03 10.81
N VAL A 145 18.75 2.84 10.22
CA VAL A 145 19.40 1.63 10.70
C VAL A 145 20.39 1.18 9.64
N GLU A 146 21.67 1.41 9.91
CA GLU A 146 22.80 1.18 9.02
C GLU A 146 23.41 -0.21 9.23
N PHE A 147 23.80 -0.84 8.12
CA PHE A 147 24.62 -2.03 8.00
C PHE A 147 25.86 -1.63 7.19
N GLY A 148 27.02 -1.62 7.83
CA GLY A 148 28.26 -1.12 7.21
C GLY A 148 29.41 -2.11 7.33
N ILE A 149 30.21 -2.18 6.27
CA ILE A 149 31.33 -3.13 6.13
C ILE A 149 32.63 -2.35 5.94
N SER A 150 33.56 -2.51 6.89
CA SER A 150 34.66 -1.55 7.10
C SER A 150 35.96 -2.22 7.58
N LYS A 151 37.09 -1.54 7.37
CA LYS A 151 38.40 -1.91 7.95
C LYS A 151 38.43 -1.99 9.49
N ARG A 152 37.38 -1.50 10.18
CA ARG A 152 37.24 -1.57 11.65
C ARG A 152 36.38 -2.77 12.10
N GLY A 153 35.99 -3.63 11.16
CA GLY A 153 34.99 -4.68 11.30
C GLY A 153 33.61 -4.22 10.84
N ASN A 154 32.72 -5.18 10.61
CA ASN A 154 31.35 -4.93 10.21
C ASN A 154 30.52 -4.46 11.40
N HIS A 155 29.47 -3.67 11.15
CA HIS A 155 28.65 -3.10 12.21
C HIS A 155 27.19 -2.94 11.81
N VAL A 156 26.34 -2.84 12.84
CA VAL A 156 24.94 -2.41 12.71
C VAL A 156 24.70 -1.27 13.68
N GLY A 157 24.13 -0.18 13.19
CA GLY A 157 23.91 1.04 13.95
C GLY A 157 22.50 1.58 13.84
N ILE A 158 21.95 2.09 14.94
CA ILE A 158 20.75 2.94 14.91
C ILE A 158 21.26 4.38 15.01
N LEU A 159 20.96 5.20 14.01
CA LEU A 159 21.43 6.58 13.87
C LEU A 159 20.24 7.55 13.74
N VAL A 160 20.37 8.74 14.31
CA VAL A 160 19.39 9.82 14.30
C VAL A 160 20.09 11.10 13.85
N GLY A 161 19.47 11.85 12.94
CA GLY A 161 20.05 13.07 12.37
C GLY A 161 19.54 14.39 12.98
N ARG A 162 20.40 15.42 12.96
CA ARG A 162 20.25 16.76 13.57
C ARG A 162 19.68 16.81 15.01
N PRO A 163 20.55 16.84 16.05
CA PRO A 163 21.99 16.55 16.01
C PRO A 163 22.24 15.09 15.65
N GLU A 164 23.43 14.77 15.15
CA GLU A 164 23.79 13.37 14.90
C GLU A 164 24.01 12.63 16.21
N SER A 165 23.31 11.51 16.40
CA SER A 165 23.40 10.67 17.59
C SER A 165 22.97 9.24 17.28
N GLY A 166 23.35 8.27 18.10
CA GLY A 166 23.02 6.88 17.84
C GLY A 166 23.75 5.87 18.72
N LYS A 167 23.66 4.59 18.32
CA LYS A 167 24.40 3.48 18.91
C LYS A 167 24.77 2.48 17.83
N VAL A 168 26.06 2.15 17.75
CA VAL A 168 26.63 1.19 16.80
C VAL A 168 27.16 -0.03 17.57
N ARG A 169 26.88 -1.24 17.08
CA ARG A 169 27.43 -2.50 17.62
C ARG A 169 28.21 -3.21 16.51
N LYS A 170 29.44 -3.63 16.80
CA LYS A 170 30.23 -4.49 15.89
C LYS A 170 29.55 -5.85 15.73
N LEU A 171 29.48 -6.32 14.48
CA LEU A 171 28.79 -7.52 14.05
C LEU A 171 29.76 -8.73 13.96
N SER A 172 30.63 -8.87 14.97
CA SER A 172 31.69 -9.90 15.01
C SER A 172 31.14 -11.33 14.93
N SER A 173 29.95 -11.59 15.50
CA SER A 173 29.31 -12.91 15.48
C SER A 173 28.65 -13.30 14.15
N PHE A 174 28.63 -12.42 13.14
CA PHE A 174 28.17 -12.74 11.78
C PHE A 174 29.27 -12.44 10.73
N GLY A 175 30.54 -12.24 11.14
CA GLY A 175 31.63 -11.85 10.23
C GLY A 175 31.73 -12.72 8.98
N HIS A 176 31.78 -14.05 9.14
CA HIS A 176 31.84 -15.02 8.03
C HIS A 176 30.50 -15.33 7.36
N HIS A 177 29.48 -14.48 7.55
CA HIS A 177 28.11 -14.74 7.10
C HIS A 177 27.53 -13.68 6.16
N PHE A 178 28.24 -12.57 5.90
CA PHE A 178 28.04 -11.79 4.69
C PHE A 178 28.67 -12.55 3.52
N ASN A 179 27.82 -13.23 2.75
CA ASN A 179 28.15 -13.81 1.46
C ASN A 179 26.99 -13.42 0.54
N GLU A 180 27.26 -13.11 -0.72
CA GLU A 180 26.26 -12.78 -1.74
C GLU A 180 25.16 -13.86 -1.86
N GLU A 181 25.52 -15.12 -1.59
CA GLU A 181 24.63 -16.29 -1.53
C GLU A 181 23.70 -16.33 -0.29
N LYS A 182 24.08 -15.68 0.81
CA LYS A 182 23.41 -15.78 2.12
C LYS A 182 22.52 -14.58 2.39
N ARG A 183 21.23 -14.84 2.63
CA ARG A 183 20.26 -13.80 3.02
C ARG A 183 20.34 -13.51 4.52
N LEU A 184 20.56 -12.24 4.87
CA LEU A 184 20.39 -11.74 6.23
C LEU A 184 18.99 -11.16 6.39
N ASN A 185 18.27 -11.61 7.41
CA ASN A 185 16.92 -11.15 7.72
C ASN A 185 16.99 -10.17 8.89
N CYS A 186 16.43 -8.99 8.71
CA CYS A 186 16.36 -7.93 9.70
C CYS A 186 14.92 -7.68 10.13
N TRP A 187 14.71 -7.43 11.43
CA TRP A 187 13.50 -6.82 11.96
C TRP A 187 13.88 -5.56 12.74
N ILE A 188 13.15 -4.47 12.50
CA ILE A 188 13.27 -3.22 13.24
C ILE A 188 11.92 -2.95 13.88
N ASP A 189 11.88 -2.91 15.20
CA ASP A 189 10.70 -2.61 16.00
C ASP A 189 10.89 -1.24 16.65
N TYR A 190 9.86 -0.38 16.59
CA TYR A 190 9.76 0.82 17.41
C TYR A 190 8.57 0.69 18.34
N GLU A 191 8.84 0.80 19.64
CA GLU A 191 7.79 0.80 20.67
C GLU A 191 7.57 2.23 21.19
N ALA A 192 6.39 2.78 20.94
CA ALA A 192 6.06 4.18 21.21
C ALA A 192 5.95 4.51 22.70
N SER A 193 5.57 3.55 23.55
CA SER A 193 5.48 3.72 25.00
C SER A 193 6.86 3.89 25.66
N SER A 194 7.84 3.08 25.24
CA SER A 194 9.23 3.15 25.73
C SER A 194 10.15 4.05 24.90
N LYS A 195 9.65 4.57 23.76
CA LYS A 195 10.37 5.41 22.79
C LYS A 195 11.67 4.76 22.33
N ARG A 196 11.64 3.44 22.10
CA ARG A 196 12.82 2.62 21.83
C ARG A 196 12.73 1.96 20.46
N ILE A 197 13.82 2.05 19.68
CA ILE A 197 14.06 1.22 18.51
C ILE A 197 14.88 0.01 18.91
N GLU A 198 14.52 -1.15 18.37
CA GLU A 198 15.18 -2.44 18.55
C GLU A 198 15.42 -3.08 17.17
N VAL A 199 16.65 -3.55 16.94
CA VAL A 199 17.06 -4.20 15.70
C VAL A 199 17.45 -5.64 16.00
N ARG A 200 16.86 -6.60 15.28
CA ARG A 200 17.07 -8.05 15.43
C ARG A 200 17.50 -8.64 14.09
N LEU A 201 18.42 -9.61 14.11
CA LEU A 201 19.11 -10.13 12.92
C LEU A 201 19.17 -11.66 12.96
N SER A 202 18.87 -12.32 11.84
CA SER A 202 18.96 -13.78 11.72
C SER A 202 19.28 -14.21 10.29
N LEU A 203 20.12 -15.23 10.13
CA LEU A 203 20.33 -15.92 8.84
C LEU A 203 19.15 -16.85 8.51
N SER A 204 18.49 -17.41 9.54
CA SER A 204 17.25 -18.17 9.36
C SER A 204 16.06 -17.24 9.29
N ALA A 205 15.30 -17.32 8.20
CA ALA A 205 14.05 -16.59 8.04
C ALA A 205 12.90 -17.14 8.92
N ALA A 206 13.06 -18.34 9.50
CA ALA A 206 12.00 -19.04 10.22
C ALA A 206 11.66 -18.41 11.59
N LEU A 207 12.66 -17.82 12.27
CA LEU A 207 12.50 -17.29 13.62
C LEU A 207 13.14 -15.90 13.77
N LYS A 208 12.36 -14.97 14.32
CA LYS A 208 12.81 -13.66 14.79
C LYS A 208 13.43 -13.83 16.19
N PRO A 209 14.69 -13.40 16.44
CA PRO A 209 15.30 -13.46 17.77
C PRO A 209 14.48 -12.71 18.84
N VAL A 210 14.48 -13.23 20.07
CA VAL A 210 13.87 -12.55 21.22
C VAL A 210 14.66 -11.28 21.55
N ASP A 211 15.97 -11.42 21.81
CA ASP A 211 16.83 -10.31 22.18
C ASP A 211 17.19 -9.40 21.00
N PRO A 212 17.21 -8.06 21.18
CA PRO A 212 17.68 -7.14 20.17
C PRO A 212 19.22 -7.18 20.05
N PHE A 213 19.72 -7.24 18.83
CA PHE A 213 21.14 -7.11 18.54
C PHE A 213 21.65 -5.70 18.92
N VAL A 214 20.91 -4.66 18.57
CA VAL A 214 21.15 -3.28 19.02
C VAL A 214 19.83 -2.57 19.30
N SER A 215 19.83 -1.70 20.30
CA SER A 215 18.67 -0.90 20.70
C SER A 215 19.07 0.53 21.09
N TYR A 216 18.22 1.49 20.77
CA TYR A 216 18.46 2.92 20.99
C TYR A 216 17.16 3.66 21.29
N SER A 217 17.20 4.62 22.23
CA SER A 217 16.03 5.41 22.61
C SER A 217 15.94 6.67 21.75
N VAL A 218 14.83 6.84 21.03
CA VAL A 218 14.55 8.00 20.19
C VAL A 218 13.07 8.37 20.25
N ASP A 219 12.79 9.62 20.62
CA ASP A 219 11.43 10.15 20.65
C ASP A 219 11.02 10.62 19.24
N LEU A 220 10.41 9.72 18.46
CA LEU A 220 9.95 10.02 17.10
C LEU A 220 8.88 11.12 17.06
N ALA A 221 8.10 11.28 18.14
CA ALA A 221 7.07 12.32 18.23
C ALA A 221 7.68 13.72 18.43
N LYS A 222 8.78 13.80 19.19
CA LYS A 222 9.61 15.01 19.33
C LYS A 222 10.42 15.30 18.06
N LEU A 223 10.83 14.27 17.31
CA LEU A 223 11.57 14.40 16.06
C LEU A 223 10.70 14.97 14.93
N TRP A 224 9.53 14.39 14.68
CA TRP A 224 8.60 14.77 13.61
C TRP A 224 7.27 15.29 14.15
N LYS A 225 7.21 16.61 14.42
CA LYS A 225 6.01 17.29 14.94
C LYS A 225 4.77 17.16 14.03
N ASP A 226 4.93 16.95 12.73
CA ASP A 226 3.82 16.75 11.78
C ASP A 226 3.33 15.28 11.75
N GLY A 227 4.09 14.36 12.35
CA GLY A 227 3.79 12.94 12.42
C GLY A 227 3.78 12.23 11.06
N LYS A 228 4.40 12.78 10.01
CA LYS A 228 4.31 12.23 8.65
C LYS A 228 5.70 11.93 8.09
N PHE A 229 6.00 10.63 8.02
CA PHE A 229 7.27 10.13 7.50
C PHE A 229 7.06 9.19 6.31
N MET A 230 8.10 8.99 5.52
CA MET A 230 8.22 7.95 4.51
C MET A 230 9.33 6.99 4.94
N VAL A 231 9.27 5.76 4.47
CA VAL A 231 10.26 4.72 4.76
C VAL A 231 10.90 4.21 3.48
N GLY A 232 12.12 3.69 3.58
CA GLY A 232 12.85 3.15 2.44
C GLY A 232 14.11 2.41 2.85
N LEU A 233 14.83 1.91 1.86
CA LEU A 233 16.20 1.46 1.99
C LEU A 233 17.08 2.19 0.98
N THR A 234 18.29 2.56 1.38
CA THR A 234 19.32 3.18 0.53
C THR A 234 20.61 2.39 0.65
N SER A 235 21.36 2.24 -0.44
CA SER A 235 22.62 1.50 -0.44
C SER A 235 23.66 2.18 -1.32
N ALA A 236 24.93 1.95 -0.97
CA ALA A 236 26.11 2.38 -1.71
C ALA A 236 27.16 1.26 -1.62
N ASN A 237 27.86 0.96 -2.72
CA ASN A 237 28.91 -0.09 -2.74
C ASN A 237 30.35 0.47 -2.67
N GLY A 238 30.51 1.78 -2.47
CA GLY A 238 31.82 2.38 -2.19
C GLY A 238 32.81 2.20 -3.35
N ASN A 239 33.80 1.33 -3.18
CA ASN A 239 34.77 0.99 -4.24
C ASN A 239 34.62 -0.46 -4.77
N THR A 240 33.77 -1.32 -4.19
CA THR A 240 33.55 -2.68 -4.69
C THR A 240 32.58 -2.69 -5.89
N SER A 241 32.79 -3.62 -6.82
CA SER A 241 31.88 -3.89 -7.93
C SER A 241 30.74 -4.86 -7.57
N LYS A 242 30.59 -5.26 -6.29
CA LYS A 242 29.53 -6.17 -5.88
C LYS A 242 28.19 -5.45 -5.67
N PRO A 243 27.08 -6.01 -6.20
CA PRO A 243 25.74 -5.46 -6.03
C PRO A 243 25.12 -5.86 -4.68
N VAL A 244 24.26 -5.00 -4.14
CA VAL A 244 23.43 -5.27 -2.96
C VAL A 244 22.00 -5.57 -3.40
N TYR A 245 21.40 -6.65 -2.87
CA TYR A 245 20.05 -7.09 -3.23
C TYR A 245 19.08 -7.08 -2.06
N LEU A 246 17.86 -6.58 -2.30
CA LEU A 246 16.71 -6.69 -1.41
C LEU A 246 15.76 -7.75 -1.95
N HIS A 247 15.45 -8.77 -1.14
CA HIS A 247 14.64 -9.93 -1.52
C HIS A 247 13.21 -9.87 -0.99
N SER A 248 12.99 -9.20 0.15
CA SER A 248 11.66 -8.95 0.70
C SER A 248 11.64 -7.72 1.61
N TRP A 249 10.48 -7.08 1.75
CA TRP A 249 10.29 -5.95 2.66
C TRP A 249 8.83 -5.83 3.13
N SER A 250 8.61 -5.71 4.44
CA SER A 250 7.31 -5.48 5.05
C SER A 250 7.35 -4.34 6.08
N PHE A 251 6.21 -3.69 6.30
CA PHE A 251 6.03 -2.66 7.32
C PHE A 251 4.62 -2.78 7.91
N LYS A 252 4.47 -2.59 9.22
CA LYS A 252 3.19 -2.56 9.92
C LYS A 252 3.22 -1.62 11.12
N LEU A 253 2.57 -0.47 10.98
CA LEU A 253 2.21 0.40 12.09
C LEU A 253 1.08 -0.22 12.93
N ARG A 254 1.02 0.11 14.22
CA ARG A 254 -0.07 -0.21 15.14
C ARG A 254 -0.25 0.96 16.12
N HIS A 255 -1.41 1.60 16.11
CA HIS A 255 -1.79 2.52 17.18
C HIS A 255 -2.36 1.77 18.39
N PRO A 256 -2.19 2.28 19.62
CA PRO A 256 -2.89 1.80 20.80
C PRO A 256 -4.40 1.77 20.57
N SER A 257 -5.07 0.67 20.90
CA SER A 257 -6.51 0.55 20.70
C SER A 257 -7.28 1.18 21.87
N MET A 258 -8.15 2.16 21.59
CA MET A 258 -9.04 2.80 22.57
C MET A 258 -10.15 1.88 23.13
N ARG A 259 -9.92 0.56 23.21
CA ARG A 259 -10.89 -0.46 23.62
C ARG A 259 -10.49 -1.24 24.88
N ILE A 260 -9.30 -1.00 25.43
CA ILE A 260 -8.78 -1.73 26.61
C ILE A 260 -8.56 -0.76 27.78
N HIS A 261 -9.55 0.10 28.01
CA HIS A 261 -9.79 0.74 29.30
C HIS A 261 -11.22 0.39 29.69
N SER A 262 -11.38 -0.66 30.49
CA SER A 262 -12.50 -0.69 31.42
C SER A 262 -12.42 0.58 32.26
N GLN A 263 -13.53 1.31 32.39
CA GLN A 263 -13.59 2.35 33.41
C GLN A 263 -13.31 1.69 34.77
N PRO A 264 -12.48 2.28 35.65
CA PRO A 264 -12.42 1.82 37.02
C PRO A 264 -13.84 1.96 37.59
N LEU A 265 -14.38 0.86 38.12
CA LEU A 265 -15.63 0.90 38.87
C LEU A 265 -15.37 1.73 40.12
N ASP A 266 -16.12 2.83 40.29
CA ASP A 266 -16.11 3.58 41.54
C ASP A 266 -16.70 2.67 42.64
N PRO A 267 -15.93 2.34 43.71
CA PRO A 267 -16.45 1.54 44.81
C PRO A 267 -17.70 2.15 45.47
N ASN A 268 -17.92 3.46 45.33
CA ASN A 268 -19.02 4.20 45.91
C ASN A 268 -20.34 4.13 45.11
N ASP A 269 -20.33 3.63 43.87
CA ASP A 269 -21.58 3.44 43.10
C ASP A 269 -22.27 2.11 43.44
N VAL A 270 -21.52 1.12 43.91
CA VAL A 270 -22.05 -0.18 44.38
C VAL A 270 -22.86 -0.02 45.68
N SER A 271 -22.56 0.99 46.51
CA SER A 271 -23.29 1.23 47.77
C SER A 271 -24.61 1.98 47.58
N LYS A 272 -24.82 2.65 46.44
CA LYS A 272 -26.02 3.46 46.17
C LYS A 272 -27.15 2.65 45.54
N THR A 273 -26.86 1.64 44.73
CA THR A 273 -27.85 0.86 43.96
C THR A 273 -28.82 0.00 44.79
N VAL A 274 -28.77 0.08 46.12
CA VAL A 274 -29.72 -0.54 47.06
C VAL A 274 -30.79 0.45 47.55
N LYS A 275 -30.64 1.76 47.29
CA LYS A 275 -31.62 2.80 47.68
C LYS A 275 -31.84 3.80 46.55
N GLU A 276 -33.12 4.07 46.29
CA GLU A 276 -33.62 4.79 45.10
C GLU A 276 -33.39 4.00 43.79
N GLY A 277 -34.39 3.73 42.96
CA GLY A 277 -35.77 4.25 42.95
C GLY A 277 -35.97 5.24 41.81
N GLU A 278 -36.15 4.70 40.61
CA GLU A 278 -36.74 5.37 39.44
C GLU A 278 -36.24 6.80 39.09
N LYS A 279 -35.25 6.87 38.20
CA LYS A 279 -35.13 7.95 37.21
C LYS A 279 -34.45 7.47 35.94
N THR A 280 -35.01 7.83 34.80
CA THR A 280 -34.49 7.52 33.46
C THR A 280 -33.37 8.48 33.07
N VAL A 281 -32.21 7.94 32.71
CA VAL A 281 -31.06 8.71 32.21
C VAL A 281 -30.90 8.50 30.71
N GLU A 282 -30.88 9.58 29.93
CA GLU A 282 -30.73 9.52 28.47
C GLU A 282 -29.34 9.01 28.05
N VAL A 283 -29.28 7.79 27.50
CA VAL A 283 -28.04 7.27 26.88
C VAL A 283 -27.80 7.96 25.53
N LYS A 284 -27.09 9.09 25.58
CA LYS A 284 -26.71 9.95 24.43
C LYS A 284 -25.64 9.33 23.51
N GLY A 285 -25.86 8.07 23.09
CA GLY A 285 -24.99 7.29 22.21
C GLY A 285 -25.71 6.56 21.06
N LYS A 286 -27.05 6.40 21.11
CA LYS A 286 -27.81 5.58 20.14
C LYS A 286 -27.77 6.11 18.69
N GLY A 287 -27.59 7.42 18.49
CA GLY A 287 -27.75 8.09 17.19
C GLY A 287 -26.98 7.47 16.02
N LYS A 288 -25.70 7.07 16.21
CA LYS A 288 -24.89 6.48 15.14
C LYS A 288 -25.30 5.06 14.73
N CYS A 289 -25.94 4.28 15.62
CA CYS A 289 -26.49 2.98 15.22
C CYS A 289 -27.82 3.17 14.48
N ILE A 290 -28.71 4.00 15.01
CA ILE A 290 -30.02 4.29 14.40
C ILE A 290 -29.83 4.84 12.98
N TRP A 291 -28.93 5.80 12.75
CA TRP A 291 -28.65 6.34 11.41
C TRP A 291 -28.09 5.31 10.42
N ARG A 292 -27.31 4.32 10.88
CA ARG A 292 -26.81 3.25 10.01
C ARG A 292 -27.91 2.25 9.64
N ILE A 293 -28.82 1.96 10.56
CA ILE A 293 -30.00 1.12 10.30
C ILE A 293 -30.97 1.83 9.35
N LEU A 294 -31.27 3.12 9.58
CA LEU A 294 -32.07 3.94 8.66
C LEU A 294 -31.45 3.99 7.26
N GLY A 295 -30.14 4.23 7.15
CA GLY A 295 -29.44 4.26 5.86
C GLY A 295 -29.54 2.93 5.10
N ALA A 296 -29.41 1.79 5.80
CA ALA A 296 -29.58 0.47 5.19
C ALA A 296 -31.03 0.22 4.73
N LEU A 297 -32.03 0.59 5.53
CA LEU A 297 -33.44 0.44 5.19
C LEU A 297 -33.84 1.29 3.97
N VAL A 298 -33.42 2.56 3.92
CA VAL A 298 -33.67 3.45 2.77
C VAL A 298 -33.00 2.92 1.51
N LEU A 299 -31.73 2.48 1.59
CA LEU A 299 -31.01 1.95 0.43
C LEU A 299 -31.61 0.63 -0.06
N GLY A 300 -32.10 -0.23 0.83
CA GLY A 300 -32.86 -1.43 0.49
C GLY A 300 -34.17 -1.12 -0.23
N ALA A 301 -34.95 -0.15 0.25
CA ALA A 301 -36.20 0.28 -0.38
C ALA A 301 -35.99 0.87 -1.79
N VAL A 302 -34.95 1.70 -1.96
CA VAL A 302 -34.58 2.26 -3.28
C VAL A 302 -34.09 1.15 -4.23
N CYS A 303 -33.29 0.20 -3.75
CA CYS A 303 -32.84 -0.91 -4.58
C CYS A 303 -34.00 -1.85 -5.00
N GLY A 304 -34.93 -2.15 -4.09
CA GLY A 304 -36.10 -2.99 -4.36
C GLY A 304 -37.06 -2.37 -5.38
N THR A 305 -37.36 -1.08 -5.24
CA THR A 305 -38.23 -0.35 -6.18
C THR A 305 -37.60 -0.22 -7.57
N LEU A 306 -36.28 0.04 -7.67
CA LEU A 306 -35.56 0.04 -8.95
C LEU A 306 -35.56 -1.36 -9.61
N GLY A 307 -35.35 -2.43 -8.82
CA GLY A 307 -35.42 -3.80 -9.33
C GLY A 307 -36.79 -4.18 -9.89
N ALA A 308 -37.87 -3.83 -9.18
CA ALA A 308 -39.24 -4.07 -9.63
C ALA A 308 -39.57 -3.29 -10.92
N MET A 309 -39.18 -2.00 -10.99
CA MET A 309 -39.37 -1.19 -12.20
C MET A 309 -38.59 -1.74 -13.41
N PHE A 310 -37.38 -2.26 -13.20
CA PHE A 310 -36.60 -2.89 -14.27
C PHE A 310 -37.21 -4.21 -14.75
N ALA A 311 -37.71 -5.04 -13.82
CA ALA A 311 -38.43 -6.27 -14.16
C ALA A 311 -39.70 -6.01 -14.98
N LEU A 312 -40.50 -5.01 -14.59
CA LEU A 312 -41.69 -4.59 -15.35
C LEU A 312 -41.35 -4.04 -16.74
N TYR A 313 -40.24 -3.30 -16.87
CA TYR A 313 -39.77 -2.79 -18.17
C TYR A 313 -39.26 -3.90 -19.10
N LEU A 314 -38.60 -4.93 -18.56
CA LEU A 314 -38.27 -6.13 -19.34
C LEU A 314 -39.52 -6.93 -19.72
N TRP A 315 -40.51 -7.03 -18.83
CA TRP A 315 -41.77 -7.73 -19.08
C TRP A 315 -42.53 -7.12 -20.27
N THR A 316 -42.64 -5.79 -20.36
CA THR A 316 -43.31 -5.13 -21.50
C THR A 316 -42.53 -5.29 -22.82
N ILE A 317 -41.19 -5.28 -22.78
CA ILE A 317 -40.36 -5.51 -23.98
C ILE A 317 -40.48 -6.96 -24.48
N CYS A 318 -40.53 -7.94 -23.58
CA CYS A 318 -40.67 -9.35 -23.94
C CYS A 318 -42.10 -9.69 -24.38
N GLY A 319 -43.12 -9.23 -23.66
CA GLY A 319 -44.53 -9.52 -23.98
C GLY A 319 -44.94 -9.04 -25.37
N ASN A 320 -44.52 -7.83 -25.77
CA ASN A 320 -44.82 -7.28 -27.10
C ASN A 320 -44.15 -8.03 -28.27
N ARG A 321 -43.23 -8.98 -28.03
CA ARG A 321 -42.62 -9.81 -29.08
C ARG A 321 -43.42 -11.07 -29.42
N GLN A 322 -44.43 -11.43 -28.63
CA GLN A 322 -45.18 -12.67 -28.80
C GLN A 322 -46.45 -12.54 -29.67
N SER A 323 -46.70 -11.34 -30.23
CA SER A 323 -47.90 -11.03 -31.02
C SER A 323 -47.71 -11.09 -32.55
N MET A 324 -46.56 -11.54 -33.04
CA MET A 324 -46.29 -11.73 -34.49
C MET A 324 -46.04 -13.21 -34.81
N ALA A 325 -47.06 -14.05 -34.57
CA ALA A 325 -47.15 -15.35 -35.21
C ALA A 325 -47.80 -15.16 -36.59
N ILE A 326 -47.09 -15.50 -37.65
CA ILE A 326 -47.59 -15.38 -39.04
C ILE A 326 -48.55 -16.54 -39.31
N VAL A 327 -49.76 -16.21 -39.76
CA VAL A 327 -50.75 -17.19 -40.24
C VAL A 327 -50.48 -17.48 -41.72
N PRO A 328 -50.41 -18.75 -42.15
CA PRO A 328 -50.37 -19.11 -43.57
C PRO A 328 -51.79 -19.11 -44.17
N GLU A 329 -51.91 -18.63 -45.40
CA GLU A 329 -53.12 -18.75 -46.23
C GLU A 329 -52.69 -19.20 -47.63
N GLU A 330 -53.37 -20.20 -48.20
CA GLU A 330 -52.94 -20.91 -49.40
C GLU A 330 -53.82 -20.59 -50.63
N CYS A 331 -53.16 -20.56 -51.80
CA CYS A 331 -53.64 -21.01 -53.10
C CYS A 331 -54.98 -20.50 -53.69
N ALA A 332 -54.85 -19.74 -54.78
CA ALA A 332 -55.69 -19.90 -55.97
C ALA A 332 -54.77 -19.86 -57.23
N ASP A 333 -55.23 -20.44 -58.35
CA ASP A 333 -54.43 -20.81 -59.53
C ASP A 333 -55.13 -20.37 -60.83
N GLU A 334 -54.40 -19.89 -61.84
CA GLU A 334 -54.63 -20.26 -63.26
C GLU A 334 -53.49 -19.88 -64.24
N LYS A 335 -52.76 -20.91 -64.70
CA LYS A 335 -52.55 -21.34 -66.11
C LYS A 335 -52.05 -20.43 -67.27
N ALA A 336 -51.18 -21.08 -68.06
CA ALA A 336 -51.15 -21.23 -69.54
C ALA A 336 -50.20 -20.37 -70.42
N ASP A 337 -49.12 -21.05 -70.84
CA ASP A 337 -48.65 -21.29 -72.21
C ASP A 337 -48.20 -20.16 -73.18
N ILE A 338 -46.87 -20.18 -73.40
CA ILE A 338 -46.17 -20.28 -74.71
C ILE A 338 -46.65 -19.39 -75.87
N LEU A 339 -45.78 -18.47 -76.28
CA LEU A 339 -45.74 -17.97 -77.66
C LEU A 339 -44.27 -17.80 -78.14
N VAL A 340 -44.03 -18.09 -79.42
CA VAL A 340 -42.69 -18.17 -80.03
C VAL A 340 -42.67 -17.34 -81.31
N THR A 341 -41.71 -16.41 -81.47
CA THR A 341 -40.93 -16.23 -82.73
C THR A 341 -39.84 -15.15 -82.64
N LYS A 342 -38.89 -15.24 -83.59
CA LYS A 342 -37.67 -14.44 -83.75
C LYS A 342 -37.88 -12.93 -83.96
N ALA A 343 -36.84 -12.18 -83.63
CA ALA A 343 -36.22 -11.21 -84.54
C ALA A 343 -34.73 -11.60 -84.74
N ASP A 344 -34.05 -11.10 -85.78
CA ASP A 344 -32.77 -11.63 -86.28
C ASP A 344 -31.87 -10.49 -86.82
N VAL A 345 -30.53 -10.69 -86.82
CA VAL A 345 -29.49 -9.85 -87.50
C VAL A 345 -29.33 -8.42 -86.89
N VAL A 346 -28.13 -7.82 -86.71
CA VAL A 346 -26.90 -7.70 -87.53
C VAL A 346 -25.62 -8.18 -86.81
N VAL A 347 -24.60 -8.54 -87.59
CA VAL A 347 -23.24 -8.97 -87.18
C VAL A 347 -22.18 -8.19 -87.98
N GLU A 348 -21.05 -7.87 -87.34
CA GLU A 348 -19.66 -7.75 -87.88
C GLU A 348 -18.74 -7.76 -86.64
N GLU A 349 -17.73 -8.63 -86.45
CA GLU A 349 -16.45 -8.85 -87.19
C GLU A 349 -15.46 -7.66 -87.06
N GLU A 350 -14.13 -7.82 -86.86
CA GLU A 350 -13.30 -8.96 -86.37
C GLU A 350 -12.20 -8.35 -85.41
N VAL A 351 -10.98 -8.85 -85.10
CA VAL A 351 -10.10 -9.88 -85.66
C VAL A 351 -9.21 -10.58 -84.60
N LYS A 352 -8.68 -11.76 -84.96
CA LYS A 352 -7.56 -12.56 -84.41
C LYS A 352 -6.41 -11.75 -83.75
N LYS A 353 -5.56 -12.32 -82.88
CA LYS A 353 -4.94 -13.67 -82.98
C LYS A 353 -4.37 -14.18 -81.66
#